data_AF-A0A1F6N464-F1
#
_entry.id   AF-A0A1F6N464-F1
#
_cell.length_a   1.000
_cell.length_b   1.000
_cell.length_c   1.000
_cell.angle_alpha   90.00
_cell.angle_beta   90.00
_cell.angle_gamma   90.00
#
_symmetry.space_group_name_H-M   'P 1'
#
loop_
_entity.id
_entity.type
_entity.pdbx_description
1 polymer ?
#
loop_
_entity_poly.entity_id
_entity_poly.type
_entity_poly.pdbx_seq_one_letter_code
_entity_poly.pdbx_strand_id
1 'polypeptide(L)' 'MVIKTEWFLENFGHSDWAEEKLGGGGSRLMYKLIGLAGIILAILAVTGALGEITISIFGSLFGQPR' A
#
# COMPACT_ATOMS: atom_id res chain seq x y z
N MET A 1 -1.47 -0.09 -11.90
CA MET A 1 -1.28 -0.71 -10.57
C MET A 1 -1.38 -2.23 -10.63
N VAL A 2 -2.53 -2.93 -10.72
CA VAL A 2 -2.53 -4.39 -11.02
C VAL A 2 -2.83 -4.71 -12.49
N ILE A 3 -3.94 -4.16 -13.02
CA ILE A 3 -4.42 -4.42 -14.39
C ILE A 3 -3.81 -3.43 -15.38
N LYS A 4 -3.81 -2.13 -15.06
CA LYS A 4 -3.17 -1.08 -15.87
C LYS A 4 -1.75 -0.79 -15.36
N THR A 5 -0.85 -1.76 -15.45
CA THR A 5 0.54 -1.55 -14.97
C THR A 5 1.35 -0.72 -15.97
N GLU A 6 1.20 -0.99 -17.28
CA GLU A 6 1.91 -0.26 -18.34
C GLU A 6 1.55 1.23 -18.38
N TRP A 7 0.26 1.57 -18.26
CA TRP A 7 -0.13 2.99 -18.16
C TRP A 7 0.55 3.69 -16.97
N PHE A 8 0.71 3.01 -15.83
CA PHE A 8 1.42 3.60 -14.68
C PHE A 8 2.92 3.73 -14.94
N LEU A 9 3.54 2.75 -15.59
CA LEU A 9 4.96 2.83 -16.00
C LEU A 9 5.19 3.97 -17.00
N GLU A 10 4.28 4.19 -17.94
CA GLU A 10 4.38 5.26 -18.93
C GLU A 10 4.22 6.65 -18.30
N ASN A 11 3.38 6.79 -17.27
CA ASN A 11 3.11 8.09 -16.63
C ASN A 11 4.11 8.42 -15.50
N PHE A 12 4.54 7.42 -14.74
CA PHE A 12 5.39 7.61 -13.55
C PHE A 12 6.83 7.12 -13.75
N GLY A 13 7.11 6.43 -14.86
CA GLY A 13 8.43 5.91 -15.20
C GLY A 13 8.79 4.61 -14.49
N HIS A 14 10.07 4.23 -14.65
CA HIS A 14 10.68 3.15 -13.88
C HIS A 14 11.27 3.73 -12.59
N SER A 15 11.22 2.93 -11.53
CA SER A 15 11.82 3.24 -10.23
C SER A 15 13.15 2.51 -10.11
N ASP A 16 14.26 3.25 -10.04
CA ASP A 16 15.61 2.68 -9.91
C ASP A 16 15.75 1.82 -8.65
N TRP A 17 15.14 2.26 -7.54
CA TRP A 17 15.10 1.46 -6.31
C TRP A 17 14.36 0.13 -6.52
N ALA A 18 13.26 0.15 -7.29
CA ALA A 18 12.49 -1.05 -7.55
C ALA A 18 13.25 -2.01 -8.46
N GLU A 19 13.92 -1.52 -9.51
CA GLU A 19 14.77 -2.35 -10.35
C GLU A 19 15.96 -2.94 -9.57
N GLU A 20 16.57 -2.17 -8.65
CA GLU A 20 17.70 -2.64 -7.82
C GLU A 20 17.27 -3.70 -6.80
N LYS A 21 16.12 -3.53 -6.14
CA LYS A 21 15.67 -4.43 -5.06
C LYS A 21 14.82 -5.60 -5.51
N LEU A 22 14.09 -5.45 -6.61
CA LEU A 22 13.13 -6.46 -7.09
C LEU A 22 13.58 -7.13 -8.39
N GLY A 23 14.70 -6.69 -8.99
CA GLY A 23 15.27 -7.26 -10.20
C GLY A 23 14.61 -6.75 -11.48
N GLY A 24 14.94 -7.36 -12.63
CA GLY A 24 14.51 -6.90 -13.96
C GLY A 24 13.00 -6.88 -14.14
N GLY A 25 12.42 -5.67 -14.19
CA GLY A 25 10.97 -5.44 -14.21
C GLY A 25 10.40 -5.10 -12.82
N GLY A 26 11.26 -4.76 -11.87
CA GLY A 26 10.92 -4.47 -10.48
C GLY A 26 9.92 -3.33 -10.32
N SER A 27 9.97 -2.33 -11.20
CA SER A 27 8.99 -1.24 -11.23
C SER A 27 7.58 -1.74 -11.50
N ARG A 28 7.44 -2.71 -12.42
CA ARG A 28 6.13 -3.31 -12.73
C ARG A 28 5.56 -4.03 -11.51
N LEU A 29 6.42 -4.77 -10.81
CA LEU A 29 6.03 -5.50 -9.61
C LEU A 29 5.70 -4.55 -8.46
N MET A 30 6.46 -3.47 -8.28
CA MET A 30 6.21 -2.43 -7.29
C MET A 30 4.82 -1.79 -7.49
N TYR A 31 4.47 -1.39 -8.71
CA TYR A 31 3.14 -0.82 -8.99
C TYR A 31 1.99 -1.80 -8.70
N LYS A 32 2.22 -3.11 -8.90
CA LYS A 32 1.27 -4.17 -8.53
C LYS A 32 1.13 -4.31 -7.02
N LEU A 33 2.24 -4.31 -6.29
CA LEU A 33 2.22 -4.42 -4.83
C LEU A 33 1.55 -3.23 -4.16
N ILE A 34 1.81 -2.00 -4.63
CA ILE A 34 1.13 -0.80 -4.12
C ILE A 34 -0.37 -0.89 -4.40
N GLY A 35 -0.76 -1.35 -5.59
CA GLY A 35 -2.17 -1.59 -5.92
C GLY A 35 -2.83 -2.62 -5.00
N LEU A 36 -2.16 -3.73 -4.73
CA LEU A 36 -2.64 -4.78 -3.82
C LEU A 36 -2.76 -4.27 -2.38
N ALA A 37 -1.77 -3.53 -1.89
CA ALA A 37 -1.81 -2.90 -0.57
C ALA A 37 -2.99 -1.92 -0.47
N GLY A 38 -3.25 -1.13 -1.52
CA GLY A 38 -4.43 -0.26 -1.59
C GLY A 38 -5.75 -1.02 -1.50
N ILE A 39 -5.87 -2.18 -2.15
CA ILE A 39 -7.07 -3.03 -2.05
C ILE A 39 -7.25 -3.55 -0.62
N ILE A 40 -6.17 -4.04 0.00
CA ILE A 40 -6.22 -4.51 1.39
C ILE A 40 -6.65 -3.39 2.34
N LEU A 41 -6.05 -2.20 2.19
CA LEU A 41 -6.42 -1.03 2.99
C LEU A 41 -7.88 -0.61 2.75
N ALA A 42 -8.35 -0.64 1.50
CA ALA A 42 -9.74 -0.34 1.19
C ALA A 42 -10.70 -1.34 1.86
N ILE A 43 -10.38 -2.64 1.85
CA ILE A 43 -11.16 -3.66 2.55
C ILE A 43 -11.18 -3.37 4.05
N LEU A 44 -10.00 -3.14 4.66
CA LEU A 44 -9.90 -2.83 6.09
C LEU A 44 -10.65 -1.53 6.46
N ALA A 45 -10.71 -0.56 5.54
CA ALA A 45 -11.46 0.69 5.75
C ALA A 45 -12.97 0.44 5.75
N VAL A 46 -13.45 -0.31 4.76
CA VAL A 46 -14.89 -0.60 4.59
C VAL A 46 -15.41 -1.51 5.70
N THR A 47 -14.59 -2.43 6.23
CA THR A 47 -14.98 -3.29 7.36
C THR A 47 -14.94 -2.59 8.71
N GLY A 48 -14.50 -1.33 8.79
CA GLY A 48 -14.31 -0.61 10.06
C GLY A 48 -13.06 -1.03 10.84
N ALA A 49 -12.35 -2.08 10.40
CA ALA A 49 -11.16 -2.60 11.06
C ALA A 49 -10.01 -1.58 11.12
N LEU A 50 -9.89 -0.68 10.13
CA LEU A 50 -8.90 0.41 10.21
C LEU A 50 -9.12 1.33 11.41
N GLY A 51 -10.37 1.58 11.81
CA GLY A 51 -10.69 2.39 12.98
C GLY A 51 -10.22 1.71 14.26
N GLU A 52 -10.53 0.43 14.43
CA GLU A 52 -10.11 -0.37 15.59
C GLU A 52 -8.59 -0.53 15.67
N ILE A 53 -7.92 -0.77 14.54
CA ILE A 53 -6.45 -0.82 14.48
C ILE A 53 -5.84 0.53 14.84
N THR A 54 -6.39 1.63 14.33
CA THR A 54 -5.88 2.98 14.65
C THR A 54 -6.06 3.29 16.13
N ILE A 55 -7.21 2.98 16.72
CA ILE A 55 -7.47 3.21 18.15
C ILE A 55 -6.62 2.26 19.01
N SER A 56 -6.36 1.03 18.60
CA SER A 56 -5.49 0.13 19.38
C SER A 56 -4.03 0.57 19.36
N ILE A 57 -3.52 1.04 18.22
CA ILE A 57 -2.14 1.54 18.09
C ILE A 57 -1.98 2.89 18.80
N PHE A 58 -2.86 3.86 18.49
CA PHE A 58 -2.74 5.24 18.94
C PHE A 58 -3.50 5.54 20.23
N GLY A 59 -4.51 4.76 20.61
CA GLY A 59 -5.24 4.95 21.86
C GLY A 59 -4.39 4.72 23.11
N SER A 60 -3.30 3.94 22.98
CA SER A 60 -2.25 3.83 24.01
C SER A 60 -1.51 5.16 24.24
N LEU A 61 -1.44 6.04 23.24
CA LEU A 61 -0.80 7.35 23.31
C LEU A 61 -1.76 8.44 23.86
N PHE A 62 -3.06 8.25 23.70
CA PHE A 62 -4.09 9.20 24.18
C PHE A 62 -4.65 8.87 25.56
N GLY A 63 -4.12 7.84 26.25
CA GLY A 63 -4.35 7.61 27.68
C GLY A 63 -5.83 7.51 28.05
N GLN A 64 -6.57 6.57 27.44
CA GLN A 64 -7.96 6.33 27.81
C GLN A 64 -8.02 5.43 29.07
N PRO A 65 -8.58 5.89 30.20
CA PRO A 65 -8.87 5.02 31.33
C PRO A 65 -9.93 3.99 30.89
N ARG A 66 -9.68 2.73 31.22
CA ARG A 66 -10.58 1.61 30.96
C ARG A 66 -11.94 1.79 31.61
#